data_AF-A0A1W2HAS7-F1
#
_entry.id   AF-A0A1W2HAS7-F1
#
_cell.length_a   1.000
_cell.length_b   1.000
_cell.length_c   1.000
_cell.angle_alpha   90.00
_cell.angle_beta   90.00
_cell.angle_gamma   90.00
#
_symmetry.space_group_name_H-M   'P 1'
#
loop_
_entity.id
_entity.type
_entity.pdbx_description
1 polymer ?
#
loop_
_entity_poly.entity_id
_entity_poly.type
_entity_poly.pdbx_seq_one_letter_code
_entity_poly.pdbx_strand_id
1 'polypeptide(L)'
;MANHKIVIEGIDPNDPTKLILSVKKKFTNKLKVKPGDKVLWKIGKYSDVASISIEENPSSTNVFSKGPKEIKKSKNWNGTVDPKITVPCEEIYSIKFKPSGSKEIYRHDPKIRVNN
;
A
#
# COMPACT_ATOMS: atom_id res chain seq x y z
N MET A 1 16.67 7.23 -6.40
CA MET A 1 15.42 7.17 -5.62
C MET A 1 14.25 7.39 -6.56
N ALA A 2 13.36 6.40 -6.67
CA ALA A 2 12.13 6.49 -7.45
C ALA A 2 10.92 6.76 -6.53
N ASN A 3 9.86 7.32 -7.13
CA ASN A 3 8.57 7.48 -6.48
C ASN A 3 7.59 6.45 -7.06
N HIS A 4 7.17 5.50 -6.23
CA HIS A 4 6.17 4.49 -6.58
C HIS A 4 4.81 4.96 -6.12
N LYS A 5 3.88 5.11 -7.07
CA LYS A 5 2.48 5.43 -6.78
C LYS A 5 1.65 4.17 -6.91
N ILE A 6 1.21 3.64 -5.77
CA ILE A 6 0.19 2.60 -5.69
C ILE A 6 -1.18 3.30 -5.77
N VAL A 7 -1.98 2.90 -6.74
CA VAL A 7 -3.37 3.34 -6.89
C VAL A 7 -4.28 2.19 -6.46
N ILE A 8 -5.22 2.46 -5.57
CA ILE A 8 -6.33 1.55 -5.26
C ILE A 8 -7.38 1.80 -6.34
N GLU A 9 -7.46 0.90 -7.31
CA GLU A 9 -8.32 1.05 -8.48
C GLU A 9 -9.75 0.60 -8.19
N GLY A 10 -9.95 -0.28 -7.22
CA GLY A 10 -11.25 -0.85 -6.91
C GLY A 10 -11.21 -1.89 -5.79
N ILE A 11 -12.37 -2.48 -5.54
CA ILE A 11 -12.55 -3.69 -4.73
C ILE A 11 -12.80 -4.84 -5.71
N ASP A 12 -12.25 -6.03 -5.43
CA ASP A 12 -12.47 -7.20 -6.28
C ASP A 12 -13.96 -7.57 -6.29
N PRO A 13 -14.64 -7.62 -7.45
CA PRO A 13 -16.07 -7.93 -7.52
C PRO A 13 -16.40 -9.36 -7.07
N ASN A 14 -15.41 -10.27 -7.03
CA ASN A 14 -15.59 -11.65 -6.59
C ASN A 14 -15.23 -11.85 -5.12
N ASP A 15 -14.55 -10.89 -4.50
CA ASP A 15 -14.10 -10.96 -3.11
C ASP A 15 -14.03 -9.55 -2.50
N PRO A 16 -15.06 -9.11 -1.74
CA PRO A 16 -15.12 -7.76 -1.19
C PRO A 16 -14.01 -7.48 -0.18
N THR A 17 -13.26 -8.50 0.27
CA THR A 17 -12.11 -8.34 1.17
C THR A 17 -10.82 -7.97 0.44
N LYS A 18 -10.79 -8.08 -0.90
CA LYS A 18 -9.60 -7.82 -1.72
C LYS A 18 -9.66 -6.46 -2.42
N LEU A 19 -8.53 -5.76 -2.41
CA LEU A 19 -8.34 -4.55 -3.20
C LEU A 19 -7.67 -4.86 -4.54
N ILE A 20 -8.11 -4.16 -5.58
CA ILE A 20 -7.42 -4.10 -6.87
C ILE A 20 -6.42 -2.95 -6.80
N LEU A 21 -5.13 -3.28 -6.74
CA LEU A 21 -4.04 -2.30 -6.67
C LEU A 21 -3.30 -2.22 -8.01
N SER A 22 -2.87 -1.01 -8.40
CA SER A 22 -2.03 -0.81 -9.59
C SER A 22 -0.82 0.07 -9.32
N VAL A 23 0.24 -0.15 -10.10
CA VAL A 23 1.43 0.71 -10.15
C VAL A 23 1.74 0.96 -11.62
N LYS A 24 1.83 2.23 -12.02
CA LYS A 24 2.00 2.62 -13.44
C LYS A 24 0.97 1.94 -14.37
N LYS A 25 -0.30 1.86 -13.93
CA LYS A 25 -1.42 1.23 -14.65
C LYS A 25 -1.28 -0.29 -14.86
N LYS A 26 -0.40 -0.97 -14.12
CA LYS A 26 -0.30 -2.43 -14.09
C LYS A 26 -0.78 -2.94 -12.75
N PHE A 27 -1.75 -3.86 -12.77
CA PHE A 27 -2.26 -4.48 -11.54
C PHE A 27 -1.17 -5.27 -10.84
N THR A 28 -1.14 -5.19 -9.51
CA THR A 28 -0.15 -5.91 -8.71
C THR A 28 -0.62 -6.10 -7.28
N ASN A 29 -0.34 -7.25 -6.68
CA ASN A 29 -0.42 -7.44 -5.23
C ASN A 29 0.97 -7.42 -4.55
N LYS A 30 2.01 -7.12 -5.35
CA LYS A 30 3.41 -7.12 -4.93
C LYS A 30 4.16 -5.96 -5.58
N LEU A 31 4.48 -4.93 -4.79
CA LEU A 31 5.31 -3.82 -5.27
C LEU A 31 6.79 -4.20 -5.12
N LYS A 32 7.58 -3.97 -6.17
CA LYS A 32 9.05 -4.10 -6.16
C LYS A 32 9.67 -2.71 -6.03
N VAL A 33 10.51 -2.51 -5.03
CA VAL A 33 11.18 -1.23 -4.72
C VAL A 33 12.68 -1.44 -4.51
N LYS A 34 13.43 -0.33 -4.44
CA LYS A 34 14.84 -0.28 -4.03
C LYS A 34 15.00 0.49 -2.71
N PRO A 35 16.11 0.30 -1.98
CA PRO A 35 16.44 1.12 -0.82
C PRO A 35 16.36 2.62 -1.15
N GLY A 36 15.74 3.42 -0.27
CA GLY A 36 15.55 4.86 -0.44
C GLY A 36 14.42 5.28 -1.40
N ASP A 37 13.70 4.36 -2.03
CA ASP A 37 12.51 4.69 -2.82
C ASP A 37 11.37 5.22 -1.92
N LYS A 38 10.52 6.06 -2.49
CA LYS A 38 9.30 6.55 -1.83
C LYS A 38 8.09 5.81 -2.37
N VAL A 39 7.15 5.49 -1.49
CA VAL A 39 5.87 4.86 -1.83
C VAL A 39 4.75 5.82 -1.48
N LEU A 40 3.81 6.01 -2.38
CA LEU A 40 2.59 6.81 -2.22
C LEU A 40 1.40 5.90 -2.51
N TRP A 41 0.51 5.75 -1.55
CA TRP A 41 -0.79 5.10 -1.74
C TRP A 41 -1.85 6.17 -1.96
N LYS A 42 -2.67 5.96 -2.99
CA LYS A 42 -3.75 6.87 -3.37
C LYS A 42 -5.00 6.09 -3.71
N ILE A 43 -6.14 6.53 -3.17
CA ILE A 43 -7.46 6.04 -3.58
C ILE A 43 -7.76 6.55 -5.00
N GLY A 44 -8.11 5.65 -5.91
CA GLY A 44 -8.53 5.96 -7.28
C GLY A 44 -9.87 6.71 -7.31
N LYS A 45 -10.12 7.45 -8.38
CA LYS A 45 -11.35 8.27 -8.50
C LYS A 45 -12.64 7.41 -8.49
N TYR A 46 -12.57 6.21 -9.04
CA TYR A 46 -13.71 5.31 -9.25
C TYR A 46 -13.52 3.97 -8.54
N SER A 47 -12.84 3.98 -7.39
CA SER A 47 -12.48 2.74 -6.71
C SER A 47 -13.53 2.19 -5.76
N ASP A 48 -14.62 2.92 -5.54
CA ASP A 48 -15.64 2.62 -4.52
C ASP A 48 -15.08 2.40 -3.10
N VAL A 49 -13.91 2.99 -2.82
CA VAL A 49 -13.27 2.98 -1.49
C VAL A 49 -13.38 4.38 -0.88
N ALA A 50 -14.02 4.48 0.28
CA ALA A 50 -14.23 5.74 0.97
C ALA A 50 -12.96 6.23 1.67
N SER A 51 -12.26 5.31 2.36
CA SER A 51 -11.08 5.58 3.17
C SER A 51 -10.20 4.34 3.31
N ILE A 52 -8.92 4.57 3.57
CA ILE A 52 -7.94 3.55 3.94
C ILE A 52 -7.15 3.95 5.18
N SER A 53 -6.68 2.94 5.91
CA SER A 53 -5.60 3.04 6.89
C SER A 53 -4.54 2.00 6.54
N ILE A 54 -3.26 2.36 6.65
CA ILE A 54 -2.16 1.45 6.36
C ILE A 54 -1.40 1.19 7.65
N GLU A 55 -1.23 -0.09 7.95
CA GLU A 55 -0.55 -0.56 9.16
C GLU A 55 0.56 -1.53 8.77
N GLU A 56 1.70 -1.38 9.44
CA GLU A 56 2.76 -2.38 9.38
C GLU A 56 2.24 -3.70 9.97
N ASN A 57 2.65 -4.83 9.40
CA ASN A 57 2.37 -6.13 10.02
C ASN A 57 3.47 -6.43 11.05
N PRO A 58 3.16 -6.53 12.35
CA PRO A 58 4.18 -6.73 13.39
C PRO A 58 4.92 -8.07 13.26
N SER A 59 4.34 -9.04 12.54
CA SER A 59 4.97 -10.33 12.26
C SER A 59 5.84 -10.33 10.99
N SER A 60 5.99 -9.18 10.33
CA SER A 60 6.76 -9.02 9.09
C SER A 60 8.01 -8.15 9.31
N THR A 61 9.02 -8.29 8.45
CA THR A 61 10.12 -7.33 8.37
C THR A 61 9.57 -5.95 8.02
N ASN A 62 9.88 -4.93 8.81
CA ASN A 62 9.61 -3.53 8.45
C ASN A 62 10.70 -3.06 7.46
N VAL A 63 10.29 -2.64 6.26
CA VAL A 63 11.21 -2.14 5.22
C VAL A 63 11.23 -0.62 5.10
N PHE A 64 10.44 0.09 5.91
CA PHE A 64 10.32 1.54 5.87
C PHE A 64 11.17 2.21 6.95
N SER A 65 11.93 3.23 6.56
CA SER A 65 12.57 4.15 7.51
C SER A 65 11.61 5.23 8.02
N LYS A 66 10.53 5.49 7.26
CA LYS A 66 9.47 6.45 7.59
C LYS A 66 8.14 5.97 7.01
N GLY A 67 7.09 6.02 7.82
CA GLY A 67 5.74 5.60 7.41
C GLY A 67 5.59 4.07 7.37
N PRO A 68 4.46 3.56 6.87
CA PRO A 68 3.39 4.29 6.18
C PRO A 68 2.67 5.31 7.09
N LYS A 69 2.49 6.54 6.60
CA LYS A 69 1.82 7.62 7.35
C LYS A 69 0.86 8.41 6.46
N GLU A 70 -0.27 8.82 7.02
CA GLU A 70 -1.25 9.67 6.36
C GLU A 70 -0.68 11.07 6.05
N ILE A 71 -0.92 11.57 4.84
CA ILE A 71 -0.50 12.91 4.42
C ILE A 71 -1.57 13.93 4.82
N LYS A 72 -1.29 14.78 5.81
CA LYS A 72 -2.04 16.01 6.16
C LYS A 72 -3.58 15.88 6.08
N LYS A 73 -4.17 14.91 6.80
CA LYS A 73 -5.63 14.64 6.81
C LYS A 73 -6.23 14.38 5.41
N SER A 74 -5.44 13.81 4.50
CA SER A 74 -5.88 13.44 3.17
C SER A 74 -6.06 11.93 3.07
N LYS A 75 -6.78 11.47 2.05
CA LYS A 75 -6.95 10.04 1.76
C LYS A 75 -5.68 9.35 1.22
N ASN A 76 -4.53 10.03 1.23
CA ASN A 76 -3.27 9.53 0.70
C ASN A 76 -2.30 9.22 1.83
N TRP A 77 -1.51 8.18 1.63
CA TRP A 77 -0.49 7.73 2.58
C TRP A 77 0.86 7.69 1.89
N ASN A 78 1.95 7.92 2.62
CA ASN A 78 3.30 7.75 2.08
C ASN A 78 4.24 7.00 3.02
N GLY A 79 5.30 6.47 2.42
CA GLY A 79 6.38 5.77 3.11
C GLY A 79 7.71 5.98 2.37
N THR A 80 8.82 5.82 3.08
CA THR A 80 10.17 5.83 2.51
C THR A 80 10.87 4.54 2.89
N VAL A 81 11.25 3.75 1.89
CA VAL A 81 12.00 2.51 2.07
C VAL A 81 13.33 2.82 2.72
N ASP A 82 13.74 2.07 3.73
CA ASP A 82 14.99 2.31 4.45
C ASP A 82 16.19 2.22 3.48
N PRO A 83 16.97 3.31 3.30
CA PRO A 83 18.14 3.30 2.45
C PRO A 83 19.28 2.39 2.98
N LYS A 84 19.21 1.94 4.24
CA LYS A 84 20.22 1.08 4.85
C LYS A 84 19.99 -0.42 4.60
N ILE A 85 18.90 -0.81 3.93
CA ILE A 85 18.65 -2.21 3.57
C ILE A 85 19.70 -2.66 2.54
N THR A 86 20.51 -3.65 2.92
CA THR A 86 21.60 -4.20 2.07
C THR A 86 21.28 -5.59 1.51
N VAL A 87 20.32 -6.30 2.11
CA VAL A 87 19.88 -7.63 1.69
C VAL A 87 18.44 -7.60 1.17
N PRO A 88 18.10 -8.36 0.11
CA PRO A 88 16.72 -8.45 -0.34
C PRO A 88 15.80 -8.96 0.77
N CYS A 89 14.69 -8.25 0.99
CA CYS A 89 13.70 -8.58 2.02
C CYS A 89 12.29 -8.28 1.52
N GLU A 90 11.29 -8.78 2.25
CA GLU A 90 9.88 -8.58 1.94
C GLU A 90 9.13 -8.15 3.20
N GLU A 91 8.26 -7.16 3.04
CA GLU A 91 7.26 -6.78 4.02
C GLU A 91 5.87 -7.17 3.52
N ILE A 92 5.10 -7.83 4.38
CA ILE A 92 3.65 -7.86 4.29
C ILE A 92 3.12 -6.70 5.14
N TYR A 93 2.27 -5.86 4.58
CA TYR A 93 1.62 -4.78 5.30
C TYR A 93 0.11 -4.87 5.12
N SER A 94 -0.65 -4.19 5.98
CA SER A 94 -2.11 -4.29 6.00
C SER A 94 -2.73 -2.99 5.50
N ILE A 95 -3.64 -3.09 4.54
CA ILE A 95 -4.52 -2.00 4.14
C ILE A 95 -5.91 -2.30 4.69
N LYS A 96 -6.29 -1.58 5.75
CA LYS A 96 -7.67 -1.55 6.21
C LYS A 96 -8.44 -0.58 5.34
N PHE A 97 -9.58 -0.99 4.79
CA PHE A 97 -10.36 -0.15 3.89
C PHE A 97 -11.85 -0.24 4.17
N LYS A 98 -12.55 0.84 3.84
CA LYS A 98 -14.00 0.95 3.97
C LYS A 98 -14.60 1.24 2.59
N PRO A 99 -15.48 0.37 2.06
CA PRO A 99 -16.21 0.67 0.83
C PRO A 99 -17.11 1.90 0.97
N SER A 100 -17.34 2.60 -0.12
CA SER A 100 -18.32 3.69 -0.20
C SER A 100 -19.72 3.18 0.14
N GLY A 101 -20.45 3.89 1.00
CA GLY A 101 -21.80 3.50 1.42
C GLY A 101 -21.89 2.34 2.42
N SER A 102 -20.80 1.63 2.69
CA SER A 102 -20.78 0.55 3.68
C SER A 102 -20.38 1.07 5.07
N LYS A 103 -20.70 0.33 6.13
CA LYS A 103 -20.14 0.51 7.49
C LYS A 103 -19.04 -0.51 7.80
N GLU A 104 -18.90 -1.55 6.98
CA GLU A 104 -17.93 -2.60 7.17
C GLU A 104 -16.52 -2.15 6.82
N ILE A 105 -15.54 -2.68 7.55
CA ILE A 105 -14.12 -2.45 7.33
C ILE A 105 -13.51 -3.80 6.98
N TYR A 106 -12.85 -3.86 5.82
CA TYR A 106 -12.13 -5.03 5.36
C TYR A 106 -10.63 -4.81 5.46
N ARG A 107 -9.87 -5.89 5.29
CA ARG A 107 -8.41 -5.90 5.35
C ARG A 107 -7.85 -6.61 4.12
N HIS A 108 -6.93 -5.95 3.43
CA HIS A 108 -6.17 -6.51 2.31
C HIS A 108 -4.68 -6.43 2.64
N ASP A 109 -3.96 -7.55 2.53
CA ASP A 109 -2.56 -7.68 2.97
C ASP A 109 -1.59 -7.86 1.78
N PRO A 110 -1.23 -6.78 1.05
CA PRO A 110 -0.29 -6.83 -0.05
C PRO A 110 1.16 -6.95 0.42
N LYS A 111 2.06 -7.17 -0.55
CA LYS A 111 3.51 -7.33 -0.31
C LYS A 111 4.33 -6.19 -0.91
N ILE A 112 5.40 -5.80 -0.23
CA ILE A 112 6.48 -4.98 -0.78
C ILE A 112 7.78 -5.76 -0.69
N ARG A 113 8.46 -5.92 -1.81
CA ARG A 113 9.78 -6.54 -1.88
C ARG A 113 10.84 -5.51 -2.21
N VAL A 114 11.82 -5.36 -1.33
CA VAL A 114 13.01 -4.55 -1.57
C VAL A 114 14.02 -5.42 -2.30
N ASN A 115 14.42 -5.01 -3.50
CA ASN A 115 15.55 -5.61 -4.19
C ASN A 115 16.71 -4.61 -4.14
N ASN A 116 17.92 -5.12 -3.86
CA ASN A 116 19.14 -4.34 -3.98
C ASN A 116 19.60 -4.33 -5.45
#